data_AF-A0A1B9I9L1-F1
#
_entry.id   AF-A0A1B9I9L1-F1
#
_cell.length_a   1.000
_cell.length_b   1.000
_cell.length_c   1.000
_cell.angle_alpha   90.00
_cell.angle_beta   90.00
_cell.angle_gamma   90.00
#
_symmetry.space_group_name_H-M   'P 1'
#
loop_
_entity.id
_entity.type
_entity.pdbx_description
1 polymer ?
#
loop_
_entity_poly.entity_id
_entity_poly.type
_entity_poly.pdbx_seq_one_letter_code
_entity_poly.pdbx_strand_id
1 'polypeptide(L)'
;MTNYSYYLIPLVHLQTLATSIRFAARRLGFPNNVNPRDVIKEMESSGKLKKHTLDKIKRRQAAHENCFENEAVWIGAVIAGNSVGLSSTWMNTMSIGYFLLRCIYIYSYINISTQKKSLFRTLAYWTSNFCFLATFVKAGLQFNANTKLL
;
A
#
# COMPACT_ATOMS: atom_id res chain seq x y z
N MET A 1 15.00 17.92 14.19
CA MET A 1 14.55 16.50 14.14
C MET A 1 14.87 15.96 12.76
N THR A 2 15.40 14.74 12.67
CA THR A 2 15.71 14.09 11.37
C THR A 2 14.44 13.78 10.60
N ASN A 3 14.45 14.01 9.28
CA ASN A 3 13.34 13.68 8.39
C ASN A 3 13.54 12.29 7.79
N TYR A 4 12.67 11.35 8.14
CA TYR A 4 12.73 9.96 7.70
C TYR A 4 11.85 9.68 6.47
N SER A 5 11.01 10.62 6.03
CA SER A 5 9.98 10.38 5.01
C SER A 5 10.51 9.77 3.70
N TYR A 6 11.67 10.18 3.21
CA TYR A 6 12.29 9.58 2.02
C TYR A 6 12.73 8.13 2.22
N TYR A 7 13.21 7.77 3.41
CA TYR A 7 13.62 6.39 3.71
C TYR A 7 12.42 5.44 3.80
N LEU A 8 11.23 5.97 4.06
CA LEU A 8 9.99 5.18 4.03
C LEU A 8 9.61 4.80 2.59
N ILE A 9 10.10 5.50 1.55
CA ILE A 9 9.76 5.18 0.15
C ILE A 9 10.19 3.76 -0.23
N PRO A 10 11.48 3.39 -0.14
CA PRO A 10 11.89 2.01 -0.42
C PRO A 10 11.25 1.01 0.56
N LEU A 11 10.97 1.40 1.80
CA LEU A 11 10.35 0.51 2.77
C LEU A 11 8.88 0.16 2.42
N VAL A 12 8.10 1.16 2.00
CA VAL A 12 6.73 0.97 1.48
C VAL A 12 6.75 0.16 0.19
N HIS A 13 7.72 0.40 -0.69
CA HIS A 13 7.87 -0.40 -1.90
C HIS A 13 8.14 -1.87 -1.59
N LEU A 14 9.06 -2.15 -0.66
CA LEU A 14 9.33 -3.51 -0.19
C LEU A 14 8.12 -4.15 0.48
N GLN A 15 7.34 -3.39 1.26
CA GLN A 15 6.07 -3.83 1.83
C GLN A 15 5.09 -4.23 0.73
N THR A 16 4.95 -3.43 -0.33
CA THR A 16 4.11 -3.73 -1.49
C THR A 16 4.60 -4.99 -2.20
N LEU A 17 5.89 -5.13 -2.47
CA LEU A 17 6.47 -6.34 -3.07
C LEU A 17 6.25 -7.59 -2.20
N ALA A 18 6.31 -7.47 -0.88
CA ALA A 18 6.08 -8.58 0.05
C ALA A 18 4.66 -9.14 -0.04
N THR A 19 3.68 -8.36 -0.53
CA THR A 19 2.32 -8.84 -0.78
C THR A 19 2.18 -9.66 -2.06
N SER A 20 3.17 -9.66 -2.96
CA SER A 20 3.14 -10.43 -4.20
C SER A 20 2.80 -11.90 -3.97
N ILE A 21 2.02 -12.49 -4.86
CA ILE A 21 1.65 -13.91 -4.79
C ILE A 21 2.73 -14.84 -5.35
N ARG A 22 3.79 -14.34 -6.00
CA ARG A 22 4.81 -15.18 -6.69
C ARG A 22 5.37 -16.30 -5.81
N PHE A 23 5.84 -15.96 -4.61
CA PHE A 23 6.37 -16.94 -3.67
C PHE A 23 5.29 -17.89 -3.13
N ALA A 24 4.07 -17.38 -2.91
CA ALA A 24 2.96 -18.20 -2.45
C ALA A 24 2.52 -19.21 -3.54
N ALA A 25 2.43 -18.76 -4.80
CA ALA A 25 2.09 -19.58 -5.95
C ALA A 25 3.10 -20.69 -6.17
N ARG A 26 4.39 -20.37 -6.14
CA ARG A 26 5.47 -21.37 -6.23
C ARG A 26 5.36 -22.43 -5.13
N ARG A 27 5.10 -22.03 -3.88
CA ARG A 27 4.90 -22.96 -2.74
C ARG A 27 3.66 -23.84 -2.89
N LEU A 28 2.63 -23.35 -3.59
CA LEU A 28 1.42 -24.09 -3.87
C LEU A 28 1.53 -25.02 -5.11
N GLY A 29 2.72 -25.10 -5.72
CA GLY A 29 2.96 -25.97 -6.89
C GLY A 29 2.69 -25.29 -8.24
N PHE A 30 2.62 -23.96 -8.29
CA PHE A 30 2.38 -23.17 -9.51
C PHE A 30 3.58 -22.24 -9.78
N PRO A 31 4.71 -22.76 -10.29
CA PRO A 31 5.96 -22.01 -10.46
C PRO A 31 6.03 -21.18 -11.76
N ASN A 32 4.89 -20.86 -12.38
CA ASN A 32 4.81 -20.17 -13.67
C ASN A 32 5.41 -18.75 -13.59
N ASN A 33 6.68 -18.63 -14.00
CA ASN A 33 7.41 -17.37 -14.08
C ASN A 33 7.37 -16.75 -15.48
N VAL A 34 6.89 -17.47 -16.49
CA VAL A 34 6.73 -16.94 -17.86
C VAL A 34 5.58 -15.93 -17.87
N ASN A 35 4.46 -16.29 -17.24
CA ASN A 35 3.31 -15.42 -17.10
C ASN A 35 2.75 -15.46 -15.67
N PRO A 36 3.43 -14.80 -14.71
CA PRO A 36 3.07 -14.86 -13.30
C PRO A 36 1.73 -14.16 -12.98
N ARG A 37 1.19 -13.37 -13.91
CA ARG A 37 -0.13 -12.71 -13.74
C ARG A 37 -1.30 -13.66 -14.00
N ASP A 38 -1.11 -14.66 -14.86
CA ASP A 38 -2.13 -15.66 -15.16
C ASP A 38 -2.15 -16.84 -14.18
N VAL A 39 -1.24 -16.87 -13.19
CA VAL A 39 -1.11 -17.99 -12.26
C VAL A 39 -2.38 -18.25 -11.44
N ILE A 40 -3.22 -17.23 -11.20
CA ILE A 40 -4.52 -17.42 -10.51
C ILE A 40 -5.48 -18.23 -11.38
N LYS A 41 -5.52 -17.97 -12.69
CA LYS A 41 -6.37 -18.73 -13.63
C LYS A 41 -5.90 -20.17 -13.74
N GLU A 42 -4.59 -20.38 -13.71
CA GLU A 42 -3.98 -21.72 -13.67
C GLU A 42 -4.40 -22.46 -12.39
N MET A 43 -4.33 -21.80 -11.23
CA MET A 43 -4.80 -22.35 -9.95
C MET A 43 -6.28 -22.74 -9.96
N GLU A 44 -7.14 -21.87 -10.51
CA GLU A 44 -8.58 -22.12 -10.67
C GLU A 44 -8.84 -23.35 -11.53
N SER A 45 -8.23 -23.38 -12.72
CA SER A 45 -8.44 -24.43 -13.72
C SER A 45 -7.90 -25.78 -13.27
N SER A 46 -6.89 -25.79 -12.38
CA SER A 46 -6.27 -27.03 -11.90
C SER A 46 -7.19 -27.90 -11.05
N GLY A 47 -8.17 -27.33 -10.35
CA GLY A 47 -8.98 -28.02 -9.33
C GLY A 47 -8.18 -28.53 -8.11
N LYS A 48 -6.87 -28.28 -8.02
CA LYS A 48 -5.98 -28.84 -6.99
C LYS A 48 -6.08 -28.14 -5.63
N LEU A 49 -6.56 -26.89 -5.62
CA LEU A 49 -6.61 -26.06 -4.41
C LEU A 49 -8.02 -26.01 -3.80
N LYS A 50 -8.08 -26.12 -2.47
CA LYS A 50 -9.30 -25.83 -1.70
C LYS A 50 -9.75 -24.39 -1.97
N LYS A 51 -11.06 -24.17 -2.11
CA LYS A 51 -11.68 -22.85 -2.37
C LYS A 51 -11.16 -21.76 -1.42
N HIS A 52 -11.13 -22.03 -0.11
CA HIS A 52 -10.61 -21.08 0.88
C HIS A 52 -9.17 -20.63 0.60
N THR A 53 -8.29 -21.54 0.16
CA THR A 53 -6.89 -21.24 -0.18
C THR A 53 -6.82 -20.33 -1.39
N LEU A 54 -7.57 -20.66 -2.45
CA LEU A 54 -7.64 -19.86 -3.66
C LEU A 54 -8.17 -18.45 -3.37
N ASP A 55 -9.25 -18.34 -2.59
CA ASP A 55 -9.82 -17.05 -2.20
C ASP A 55 -8.82 -16.20 -1.40
N LYS A 56 -8.00 -16.83 -0.56
CA LYS A 56 -6.92 -16.14 0.18
C LYS A 56 -5.83 -15.61 -0.77
N ILE A 57 -5.45 -16.37 -1.80
CA ILE A 57 -4.51 -15.93 -2.83
C ILE A 57 -5.07 -14.76 -3.64
N LYS A 58 -6.35 -14.84 -4.05
CA LYS A 58 -7.03 -13.73 -4.75
C LYS A 58 -7.05 -12.45 -3.91
N ARG A 59 -7.39 -12.55 -2.62
CA ARG A 59 -7.34 -11.41 -1.69
C ARG A 59 -5.95 -10.84 -1.54
N ARG A 60 -4.92 -11.68 -1.50
CA ARG A 60 -3.52 -11.24 -1.46
C ARG A 60 -3.10 -10.51 -2.73
N GLN A 61 -3.49 -11.01 -3.90
CA GLN A 61 -3.24 -10.34 -5.18
C GLN A 61 -3.95 -8.98 -5.25
N ALA A 62 -5.22 -8.91 -4.86
CA ALA A 62 -5.96 -7.65 -4.82
C ALA A 62 -5.35 -6.63 -3.84
N ALA A 63 -4.81 -7.10 -2.70
CA ALA A 63 -4.07 -6.23 -1.78
C ALA A 63 -2.78 -5.69 -2.40
N HIS A 64 -2.06 -6.52 -3.17
CA HIS A 64 -0.85 -6.14 -3.89
C HIS A 64 -1.10 -5.06 -4.94
N GLU A 65 -2.12 -5.28 -5.78
CA GLU A 65 -2.55 -4.33 -6.81
C GLU A 65 -2.96 -2.99 -6.18
N ASN A 66 -3.78 -3.02 -5.13
CA ASN A 66 -4.21 -1.80 -4.45
C ASN A 66 -3.04 -1.00 -3.83
N CYS A 67 -2.05 -1.69 -3.26
CA CYS A 67 -0.87 -1.01 -2.72
C CYS A 67 -0.08 -0.32 -3.84
N PHE A 68 0.11 -0.98 -4.98
CA PHE A 68 0.75 -0.40 -6.15
C PHE A 68 -0.01 0.81 -6.72
N GLU A 69 -1.35 0.74 -6.80
CA GLU A 69 -2.19 1.84 -7.29
C GLU A 69 -2.04 3.12 -6.44
N ASN A 70 -1.85 2.99 -5.13
CA ASN A 70 -1.74 4.13 -4.21
C ASN A 70 -0.29 4.62 -4.02
N GLU A 71 0.70 3.77 -4.31
CA GLU A 71 2.11 4.03 -4.03
C GLU A 71 2.61 5.31 -4.73
N ALA A 72 2.32 5.47 -6.02
CA ALA A 72 2.75 6.65 -6.77
C ALA A 72 2.21 7.97 -6.19
N VAL A 73 0.94 7.97 -5.78
CA VAL A 73 0.27 9.13 -5.17
C VAL A 73 0.91 9.48 -3.83
N TRP A 74 1.20 8.47 -3.01
CA TRP A 74 1.87 8.65 -1.73
C TRP A 74 3.32 9.16 -1.90
N ILE A 75 4.10 8.62 -2.85
CA ILE A 75 5.44 9.11 -3.19
C ILE A 75 5.37 10.59 -3.60
N GLY A 76 4.39 10.94 -4.44
CA GLY A 76 4.15 12.32 -4.84
C GLY A 76 3.92 13.25 -3.65
N ALA A 77 3.17 12.81 -2.64
CA ALA A 77 2.93 13.60 -1.43
C ALA A 77 4.19 13.78 -0.59
N VAL A 78 5.03 12.75 -0.47
CA VAL A 78 6.33 12.84 0.22
C VAL A 78 7.22 13.87 -0.47
N ILE A 79 7.33 13.81 -1.80
CA ILE A 79 8.14 14.76 -2.58
C ILE A 79 7.58 16.17 -2.45
N ALA A 80 6.26 16.36 -2.66
CA ALA A 80 5.61 17.67 -2.60
C ALA A 80 5.77 18.32 -1.22
N GLY A 81 5.49 17.59 -0.14
CA GLY A 81 5.62 18.11 1.22
C GLY A 81 7.04 18.54 1.57
N ASN A 82 8.05 17.76 1.16
CA ASN A 82 9.44 18.13 1.37
C ASN A 82 9.86 19.34 0.50
N SER A 83 9.37 19.44 -0.75
CA SER A 83 9.76 20.52 -1.67
C SER A 83 9.36 21.92 -1.18
N VAL A 84 8.28 22.01 -0.39
CA VAL A 84 7.80 23.28 0.18
C VAL A 84 8.25 23.50 1.62
N GLY A 85 9.10 22.62 2.16
CA GLY A 85 9.66 22.74 3.49
C GLY A 85 8.69 22.42 4.64
N LEU A 86 7.74 21.50 4.46
CA LEU A 86 6.91 21.04 5.59
C LEU A 86 7.79 20.47 6.71
N SER A 87 7.37 20.68 7.96
CA SER A 87 8.16 20.28 9.13
C SER A 87 8.43 18.77 9.17
N SER A 88 9.63 18.39 9.62
CA SER A 88 10.02 16.98 9.73
C SER A 88 9.09 16.19 10.64
N THR A 89 8.52 16.81 11.68
CA THR A 89 7.48 16.19 12.54
C THR A 89 6.26 15.78 11.71
N TRP A 90 5.75 16.66 10.86
CA TRP A 90 4.61 16.33 9.99
C TRP A 90 4.96 15.22 9.01
N MET A 91 6.09 15.37 8.30
CA MET A 91 6.52 14.41 7.28
C MET A 91 6.75 13.01 7.86
N ASN A 92 7.36 12.93 9.04
CA ASN A 92 7.57 11.66 9.75
C ASN A 92 6.25 11.03 10.18
N THR A 93 5.36 11.79 10.83
CA THR A 93 4.07 11.28 11.31
C THR A 93 3.23 10.74 10.17
N MET A 94 3.12 11.48 9.06
CA MET A 94 2.31 11.05 7.91
C MET A 94 2.92 9.87 7.17
N SER A 95 4.25 9.83 7.02
CA SER A 95 4.93 8.73 6.30
C SER A 95 4.97 7.44 7.11
N ILE A 96 5.28 7.52 8.41
CA ILE A 96 5.27 6.36 9.32
C ILE A 96 3.83 5.87 9.51
N GLY A 97 2.89 6.79 9.69
CA GLY A 97 1.46 6.47 9.79
C GLY A 97 0.97 5.71 8.58
N TYR A 98 1.28 6.19 7.37
CA TYR A 98 0.95 5.51 6.12
C TYR A 98 1.50 4.07 6.09
N PHE A 99 2.79 3.90 6.39
CA PHE A 99 3.44 2.58 6.39
C PHE A 99 2.76 1.60 7.36
N LEU A 100 2.48 2.02 8.59
CA LEU A 100 1.84 1.18 9.61
C LEU A 100 0.38 0.86 9.26
N LEU A 101 -0.37 1.83 8.76
CA LEU A 101 -1.76 1.63 8.32
C LEU A 101 -1.82 0.70 7.11
N ARG A 102 -0.84 0.75 6.21
CA ARG A 102 -0.72 -0.20 5.10
C ARG A 102 -0.39 -1.61 5.58
N CYS A 103 0.46 -1.80 6.59
CA CYS A 103 0.67 -3.10 7.24
C CYS A 103 -0.66 -3.70 7.75
N ILE A 104 -1.44 -2.89 8.47
CA ILE A 104 -2.75 -3.29 9.00
C ILE A 104 -3.71 -3.63 7.87
N TYR A 105 -3.82 -2.75 6.86
CA TYR A 105 -4.67 -2.96 5.69
C TYR A 105 -4.34 -4.27 4.98
N ILE A 106 -3.07 -4.53 4.68
CA ILE A 106 -2.60 -5.75 4.00
C ILE A 106 -2.97 -6.99 4.83
N TYR A 107 -2.67 -6.97 6.13
CA TYR A 107 -2.97 -8.08 7.02
C TYR A 107 -4.47 -8.38 7.07
N SER A 108 -5.29 -7.33 7.22
CA SER A 108 -6.75 -7.42 7.22
C SER A 108 -7.28 -7.94 5.89
N TYR A 109 -6.77 -7.45 4.76
CA TYR A 109 -7.21 -7.88 3.43
C TYR A 109 -6.98 -9.38 3.23
N ILE A 110 -5.78 -9.87 3.57
CA ILE A 110 -5.40 -11.26 3.33
C ILE A 110 -6.21 -12.22 4.23
N ASN A 111 -6.40 -11.87 5.50
CA ASN A 111 -6.89 -12.81 6.52
C ASN A 111 -8.39 -12.68 6.84
N ILE A 112 -9.02 -11.55 6.52
CA ILE A 112 -10.45 -11.36 6.78
C ILE A 112 -11.26 -11.81 5.56
N SER A 113 -12.14 -12.81 5.76
CA SER A 113 -13.03 -13.36 4.74
C SER A 113 -14.51 -12.99 4.94
N THR A 114 -14.87 -12.35 6.05
CA THR A 114 -16.27 -12.04 6.38
C THR A 114 -16.62 -10.58 6.13
N GLN A 115 -17.84 -10.33 5.64
CA GLN A 115 -18.31 -9.00 5.27
C GLN A 115 -18.26 -8.02 6.45
N LYS A 116 -18.75 -8.42 7.63
CA LYS A 116 -18.79 -7.55 8.82
C LYS A 116 -17.39 -7.11 9.27
N LYS A 117 -16.40 -8.01 9.21
CA LYS A 117 -15.01 -7.68 9.59
C LYS A 117 -14.25 -6.92 8.50
N SER A 118 -14.77 -6.88 7.26
CA SER A 118 -14.15 -6.13 6.15
C SER A 118 -14.18 -4.61 6.37
N LEU A 119 -15.03 -4.10 7.28
CA LEU A 119 -15.05 -2.68 7.64
C LEU A 119 -13.71 -2.19 8.21
N PHE A 120 -12.97 -3.05 8.93
CA PHE A 120 -11.63 -2.73 9.41
C PHE A 120 -10.65 -2.44 8.27
N ARG A 121 -10.76 -3.21 7.17
CA ARG A 121 -9.97 -2.96 5.96
C ARG A 121 -10.31 -1.61 5.35
N THR A 122 -11.59 -1.27 5.24
CA THR A 122 -12.04 0.01 4.68
C THR A 122 -11.56 1.18 5.54
N LEU A 123 -11.63 1.06 6.86
CA LEU A 123 -11.12 2.08 7.77
C LEU A 123 -9.60 2.26 7.61
N ALA A 124 -8.83 1.17 7.66
CA ALA A 124 -7.37 1.24 7.48
C ALA A 124 -6.98 1.83 6.12
N TYR A 125 -7.72 1.49 5.06
CA TYR A 125 -7.53 2.05 3.72
C TYR A 125 -7.70 3.57 3.72
N TRP A 126 -8.86 4.07 4.16
CA TRP A 126 -9.14 5.50 4.15
C TRP A 126 -8.23 6.29 5.08
N THR A 127 -7.90 5.75 6.26
CA THR A 127 -6.94 6.39 7.16
C THR A 127 -5.54 6.43 6.53
N SER A 128 -5.11 5.39 5.81
CA SER A 128 -3.83 5.43 5.08
C SER A 128 -3.85 6.49 3.99
N ASN A 129 -4.96 6.61 3.25
CA ASN A 129 -5.07 7.58 2.16
C ASN A 129 -5.10 9.02 2.69
N PHE A 130 -5.70 9.23 3.85
CA PHE A 130 -5.67 10.51 4.54
C PHE A 130 -4.25 11.03 4.76
N CYS A 131 -3.26 10.16 5.04
CA CYS A 131 -1.87 10.58 5.25
C CYS A 131 -1.28 11.34 4.05
N PHE A 132 -1.51 10.86 2.82
CA PHE A 132 -1.01 11.56 1.63
C PHE A 132 -1.92 12.71 1.19
N LEU A 133 -3.24 12.58 1.31
CA LEU A 133 -4.19 13.64 0.96
C LEU A 133 -3.99 14.88 1.84
N ALA A 134 -3.87 14.70 3.15
CA ALA A 134 -3.61 15.79 4.08
C ALA A 134 -2.24 16.44 3.80
N THR A 135 -1.23 15.64 3.42
CA THR A 135 0.10 16.15 3.09
C THR A 135 0.07 17.00 1.82
N PHE A 136 -0.66 16.60 0.77
CA PHE A 136 -0.85 17.43 -0.43
C PHE A 136 -1.55 18.74 -0.12
N VAL A 137 -2.65 18.72 0.64
CA VAL A 137 -3.38 19.94 1.03
C VAL A 137 -2.45 20.88 1.80
N LYS A 138 -1.73 20.36 2.79
CA LYS A 138 -0.80 21.16 3.59
C LYS A 138 0.35 21.71 2.74
N ALA A 139 0.85 20.93 1.79
CA ALA A 139 1.90 21.39 0.88
C ALA A 139 1.42 22.54 -0.02
N GLY A 140 0.20 22.45 -0.57
CA GLY A 140 -0.40 23.51 -1.38
C GLY A 140 -0.63 24.80 -0.59
N LEU A 141 -1.10 24.69 0.66
CA LEU A 141 -1.24 25.85 1.55
C LEU A 141 0.11 26.53 1.83
N GLN A 142 1.15 25.74 2.13
CA GLN A 142 2.50 26.27 2.37
C GLN A 142 3.08 26.93 1.11
N PHE A 143 2.91 26.31 -0.06
CA PHE A 143 3.36 26.86 -1.34
C PHE A 143 2.77 28.25 -1.60
N ASN A 144 1.45 28.39 -1.41
CA ASN A 144 0.74 29.67 -1.61
C ASN A 144 1.17 30.73 -0.59
N ALA A 145 1.47 30.35 0.65
CA ALA A 145 1.96 31.27 1.66
C ALA A 145 3.37 31.80 1.31
N ASN A 146 4.27 30.93 0.85
CA ASN A 146 5.62 31.31 0.46
C ASN A 146 5.63 32.21 -0.78
N THR A 147 4.75 31.93 -1.75
CA THR A 147 4.70 32.70 -3.02
C THR A 147 4.16 34.12 -2.82
N LYS A 148 3.33 34.36 -1.80
CA LYS A 148 2.85 35.71 -1.46
C LYS A 148 3.91 36.62 -0.83
N LEU A 149 5.09 36.08 -0.49
CA LEU A 149 6.21 36.82 0.11
C LEU A 149 7.27 37.24 -0.93
N LEU A 150 7.06 36.90 -2.21
CA LEU A 150 7.84 37.34 -3.37
C LEU A 150 7.05 38.37 -4.17
#